data_AF-A0A5N5Q771-F1
#
_entry.id   AF-A0A5N5Q771-F1
#
_cell.length_a   1.000
_cell.length_b   1.000
_cell.length_c   1.000
_cell.angle_alpha   90.00
_cell.angle_beta   90.00
_cell.angle_gamma   90.00
#
_symmetry.space_group_name_H-M   'P 1'
#
loop_
_entity.id
_entity.type
_entity.pdbx_description
1 polymer ?
#
loop_
_entity_poly.entity_id
_entity_poly.type
_entity_poly.pdbx_seq_one_letter_code
_entity_poly.pdbx_strand_id
1 'polypeptide(L)'
;MLLAGEIPSMKLTETEKLYAFLDINPLSKGHSLVIPKYHGEKLHDVPDDYLADAMVMAKKIAIATGATDYNILQVVPHVHFHVIPKPSASDEEGLVIGWPQKTGLQDELKKLCEDIKSKL
;
A
#
# COMPACT_ATOMS: atom_id res chain seq x y z
N MET A 1 5.78 15.73 11.31
CA MET A 1 5.17 14.62 10.51
C MET A 1 4.51 15.25 9.28
N LEU A 2 4.57 14.66 8.08
CA LEU A 2 4.05 15.27 6.82
C LEU A 2 2.68 15.97 6.94
N LEU A 3 1.76 15.40 7.72
CA LEU A 3 0.43 15.96 7.98
C LEU A 3 0.42 17.29 8.75
N ALA A 4 1.48 17.61 9.50
CA ALA A 4 1.65 18.89 10.21
C ALA A 4 2.17 20.02 9.29
N GLY A 5 2.39 19.75 8.00
CA GLY A 5 2.87 20.76 7.03
C GLY A 5 4.36 21.12 7.15
N GLU A 6 5.10 20.45 8.02
CA GLU A 6 6.50 20.75 8.32
C GLU A 6 7.48 20.22 7.26
N ILE A 7 7.06 19.26 6.44
CA ILE A 7 7.88 18.65 5.38
C ILE A 7 7.21 18.92 4.04
N PRO A 8 7.92 19.55 3.08
CA PRO A 8 7.40 19.74 1.73
C PRO A 8 7.01 18.40 1.10
N SER A 9 5.83 18.34 0.49
CA SER A 9 5.41 17.17 -0.29
C SER A 9 4.71 17.59 -1.59
N MET A 10 4.83 16.72 -2.58
CA MET A 10 4.12 16.85 -3.85
C MET A 10 2.71 16.26 -3.70
N LYS A 11 1.82 17.04 -3.06
CA LYS A 11 0.43 16.65 -2.79
C LYS A 11 -0.32 16.33 -4.08
N LEU A 12 -0.95 15.17 -4.12
CA LEU A 12 -1.86 14.75 -5.19
C LEU A 12 -3.30 15.10 -4.83
N THR A 13 -3.73 14.71 -3.63
CA THR A 13 -5.08 14.95 -3.14
C THR A 13 -5.15 14.78 -1.64
N GLU A 14 -6.21 15.29 -1.04
CA GLU A 14 -6.45 15.28 0.39
C GLU A 14 -7.95 15.22 0.64
N THR A 15 -8.36 14.37 1.58
CA THR A 15 -9.74 14.27 2.06
C THR A 15 -9.78 14.56 3.56
N GLU A 16 -10.96 14.47 4.16
CA GLU A 16 -11.09 14.52 5.62
C GLU A 16 -10.28 13.42 6.31
N LYS A 17 -10.22 12.22 5.73
CA LYS A 17 -9.59 11.04 6.34
C LYS A 17 -8.19 10.73 5.81
N LEU A 18 -7.85 11.18 4.62
CA LEU A 18 -6.64 10.72 3.92
C LEU A 18 -5.80 11.87 3.39
N TYR A 19 -4.54 11.57 3.16
CA TYR A 19 -3.60 12.43 2.44
C TYR A 19 -2.84 11.58 1.42
N ALA A 20 -2.70 12.08 0.20
CA ALA A 20 -1.96 11.38 -0.84
C ALA A 20 -0.98 12.30 -1.58
N PHE A 21 0.21 11.79 -1.87
CA PHE A 21 1.34 12.56 -2.39
C PHE A 21 2.31 11.65 -3.15
N LEU A 22 3.17 12.23 -4.00
CA LEU A 22 4.23 11.47 -4.66
C LEU A 22 5.34 11.11 -3.69
N ASP A 23 5.87 9.89 -3.83
CA ASP A 23 7.09 9.49 -3.14
C ASP A 23 8.28 10.33 -3.65
N ILE A 24 9.11 10.82 -2.74
CA ILE A 24 10.31 11.60 -3.07
C ILE A 24 11.47 10.71 -3.55
N ASN A 25 11.43 9.42 -3.21
CA ASN A 25 12.38 8.39 -3.64
C ASN A 25 11.61 7.30 -4.41
N PRO A 26 11.09 7.61 -5.61
CA PRO A 26 10.19 6.72 -6.32
C PRO A 26 10.89 5.45 -6.83
N LEU A 27 10.18 4.31 -6.81
CA LEU A 27 10.62 3.08 -7.50
C LEU A 27 10.28 3.11 -9.00
N SER A 28 9.31 3.94 -9.38
CA SER A 28 8.88 4.15 -10.77
C SER A 28 8.17 5.49 -10.92
N LYS A 29 8.03 5.95 -12.16
CA LYS A 29 7.26 7.16 -12.46
C LYS A 29 5.80 6.99 -11.99
N GLY A 30 5.36 7.91 -11.14
CA GLY A 30 4.01 7.88 -10.56
C GLY A 30 3.91 7.16 -9.21
N HIS A 31 5.04 6.68 -8.66
CA HIS A 31 5.06 6.13 -7.30
C HIS A 31 4.49 7.14 -6.30
N SER A 32 3.38 6.74 -5.67
CA SER A 32 2.60 7.58 -4.76
C SER A 32 2.36 6.88 -3.43
N LEU A 33 2.07 7.68 -2.41
CA LEU A 33 1.74 7.24 -1.07
C LEU A 33 0.32 7.69 -0.72
N VAL A 34 -0.48 6.79 -0.14
CA VAL A 34 -1.77 7.10 0.48
C VAL A 34 -1.67 6.83 1.98
N ILE A 35 -1.90 7.85 2.79
CA ILE A 35 -1.80 7.76 4.25
C ILE A 35 -3.15 8.12 4.91
N PRO A 36 -3.63 7.33 5.89
CA PRO A 36 -4.69 7.78 6.77
C PRO A 36 -4.18 8.92 7.65
N LYS A 37 -5.04 9.91 7.90
CA LYS A 37 -4.79 10.97 8.88
C LYS A 37 -4.88 10.45 10.32
N TYR A 38 -5.61 9.35 10.52
CA TYR A 38 -5.56 8.58 11.76
C TYR A 38 -4.19 7.90 11.91
N HIS A 39 -3.56 8.05 13.07
CA HIS A 39 -2.27 7.46 13.34
C HIS A 39 -2.42 6.01 13.82
N GLY A 40 -1.94 5.06 13.02
CA GLY A 40 -1.75 3.66 13.40
C GLY A 40 -0.37 3.18 12.94
N GLU A 41 0.25 2.30 13.73
CA GLU A 41 1.56 1.73 13.40
C GLU A 41 1.41 0.59 12.38
N LYS A 42 0.36 -0.22 12.56
CA LYS A 42 -0.03 -1.35 11.72
C LYS A 42 -1.43 -1.16 11.16
N LEU A 43 -1.75 -1.93 10.12
CA LEU A 43 -3.04 -1.88 9.44
C LEU A 43 -4.23 -2.08 10.42
N HIS A 44 -4.10 -3.02 11.35
CA HIS A 44 -5.14 -3.34 12.33
C HIS A 44 -5.31 -2.31 13.45
N ASP A 45 -4.47 -1.28 13.50
CA ASP A 45 -4.64 -0.16 14.43
C ASP A 45 -5.56 0.94 13.85
N VAL A 46 -5.83 0.89 12.54
CA VAL A 46 -6.56 1.94 11.80
C VAL A 46 -8.04 1.56 11.67
N PRO A 47 -8.98 2.48 11.94
CA PRO A 47 -10.40 2.21 11.77
C PRO A 47 -10.79 1.81 10.34
N ASP A 48 -11.76 0.90 10.22
CA ASP A 48 -12.17 0.29 8.94
C ASP A 48 -12.57 1.32 7.86
N ASP A 49 -13.19 2.42 8.26
CA ASP A 49 -13.66 3.46 7.35
C ASP A 49 -12.51 4.27 6.72
N TYR A 50 -11.39 4.42 7.42
CA TYR A 50 -10.16 4.98 6.84
C TYR A 50 -9.54 4.00 5.83
N LEU A 51 -9.54 2.70 6.14
CA LEU A 51 -8.98 1.67 5.26
C LEU A 51 -9.79 1.50 3.97
N ALA A 52 -11.12 1.51 4.07
CA ALA A 52 -12.02 1.47 2.92
C ALA A 52 -11.76 2.65 1.97
N ASP A 53 -11.67 3.87 2.52
CA ASP A 53 -11.38 5.06 1.72
C ASP A 53 -9.97 5.00 1.11
N ALA A 54 -8.98 4.46 1.85
CA ALA A 54 -7.59 4.38 1.40
C ALA A 54 -7.44 3.53 0.13
N MET A 55 -8.11 2.38 0.06
CA MET A 55 -8.08 1.53 -1.14
C MET A 55 -8.80 2.15 -2.33
N VAL A 56 -9.92 2.85 -2.09
CA VAL A 56 -10.61 3.62 -3.15
C VAL A 56 -9.71 4.73 -3.67
N MET A 57 -8.97 5.40 -2.79
CA MET A 57 -8.00 6.43 -3.17
C MET A 57 -6.83 5.85 -3.98
N ALA A 58 -6.26 4.73 -3.53
CA ALA A 58 -5.18 4.04 -4.24
C ALA A 58 -5.60 3.65 -5.67
N LYS A 59 -6.82 3.13 -5.85
CA LYS A 59 -7.42 2.87 -7.18
C LYS A 59 -7.49 4.14 -8.05
N LYS A 60 -7.97 5.26 -7.50
CA LYS A 60 -8.07 6.53 -8.25
C LYS A 60 -6.70 7.01 -8.71
N ILE A 61 -5.69 6.89 -7.86
CA ILE A 61 -4.30 7.26 -8.18
C ILE A 61 -3.74 6.36 -9.28
N ALA A 62 -3.89 5.04 -9.18
CA ALA A 62 -3.40 4.10 -10.20
C ALA A 62 -4.03 4.37 -11.59
N ILE A 63 -5.32 4.74 -11.63
CA ILE A 63 -5.99 5.16 -12.87
C ILE A 63 -5.38 6.49 -13.37
N ALA A 64 -5.18 7.46 -12.48
CA ALA A 64 -4.63 8.77 -12.83
C ALA A 64 -3.18 8.71 -13.32
N THR A 65 -2.39 7.73 -12.90
CA THR A 65 -1.03 7.51 -13.42
C THR A 65 -1.04 6.90 -14.82
N GLY A 66 -2.18 6.37 -15.30
CA GLY A 66 -2.27 5.64 -16.56
C GLY A 66 -1.54 4.29 -16.54
N ALA A 67 -1.30 3.74 -15.34
CA ALA A 67 -0.58 2.48 -15.19
C ALA A 67 -1.50 1.31 -15.58
N THR A 68 -1.03 0.42 -16.46
CA THR A 68 -1.71 -0.84 -16.77
C THR A 68 -1.44 -1.88 -15.69
N ASP A 69 -0.22 -1.89 -15.17
CA ASP A 69 0.29 -2.80 -14.17
C ASP A 69 0.88 -2.00 -13.01
N TYR A 70 0.59 -2.42 -11.77
CA TYR A 70 1.03 -1.73 -10.57
C TYR A 70 0.93 -2.62 -9.33
N ASN A 71 1.63 -2.22 -8.26
CA ASN A 71 1.59 -2.88 -6.96
C ASN A 71 1.05 -1.94 -5.89
N ILE A 72 0.33 -2.52 -4.91
CA ILE A 72 -0.06 -1.86 -3.66
C ILE A 72 0.67 -2.54 -2.51
N LEU A 73 1.40 -1.78 -1.68
CA LEU A 73 2.26 -2.33 -0.63
C LEU A 73 2.29 -1.44 0.62
N GLN A 74 2.52 -2.03 1.79
CA GLN A 74 2.88 -1.34 3.04
C GLN A 74 4.21 -1.90 3.54
N VAL A 75 5.18 -1.04 3.91
CA VAL A 75 6.55 -1.47 4.27
C VAL A 75 7.04 -1.02 5.65
N VAL A 76 6.53 0.07 6.24
CA VAL A 76 7.12 0.67 7.46
C VAL A 76 6.12 0.83 8.62
N PRO A 77 6.58 1.14 9.86
CA PRO A 77 5.74 1.27 11.06
C PRO A 77 5.03 2.64 11.12
N HIS A 78 4.28 2.94 10.06
CA HIS A 78 3.21 3.93 10.00
C HIS A 78 2.40 3.56 8.77
N VAL A 79 1.09 3.38 8.92
CA VAL A 79 0.27 2.90 7.80
C VAL A 79 0.37 3.87 6.63
N HIS A 80 0.91 3.38 5.53
CA HIS A 80 0.83 4.03 4.23
C HIS A 80 0.83 2.96 3.16
N PHE A 81 0.06 3.23 2.12
CA PHE A 81 -0.03 2.37 0.95
C PHE A 81 0.75 3.00 -0.18
N HIS A 82 1.81 2.32 -0.59
CA HIS A 82 2.49 2.60 -1.83
C HIS A 82 1.57 2.22 -3.00
N VAL A 83 1.50 3.08 -4.01
CA VAL A 83 0.94 2.80 -5.33
C VAL A 83 2.09 2.91 -6.31
N ILE A 84 2.61 1.76 -6.77
CA ILE A 84 3.84 1.69 -7.56
C ILE A 84 3.50 1.18 -8.96
N PRO A 85 3.50 2.04 -10.00
CA PRO A 85 3.42 1.58 -11.38
C PRO A 85 4.53 0.58 -11.72
N LYS A 86 4.21 -0.44 -12.51
CA LYS A 86 5.15 -1.48 -12.96
C LYS A 86 5.14 -1.55 -14.48
N PRO A 87 5.83 -0.64 -15.18
CA PRO A 87 5.70 -0.48 -16.63
C PRO A 87 6.24 -1.65 -17.45
N SER A 88 7.10 -2.50 -16.84
CA SER A 88 7.55 -3.75 -17.45
C SER A 88 7.84 -4.79 -16.38
N ALA A 89 8.00 -6.05 -16.80
CA ALA A 89 8.41 -7.14 -15.92
C ALA A 89 9.93 -7.13 -15.60
N SER A 90 10.71 -6.19 -16.12
CA SER A 90 12.15 -6.07 -15.80
C SER A 90 12.37 -5.55 -14.39
N ASP A 91 13.60 -5.70 -13.88
CA ASP A 91 14.00 -5.16 -12.57
C ASP A 91 14.46 -3.70 -12.64
N GLU A 92 14.35 -3.05 -13.81
CA GLU A 92 14.84 -1.69 -14.03
C GLU A 92 13.93 -0.61 -13.43
N GLU A 93 12.61 -0.85 -13.41
CA GLU A 93 11.63 0.11 -12.90
C GLU A 93 10.45 -0.60 -12.21
N GLY A 94 9.99 -0.02 -11.09
CA GLY A 94 8.87 -0.51 -10.29
C GLY A 94 9.29 -1.49 -9.18
N LEU A 95 8.30 -2.10 -8.52
CA LEU A 95 8.57 -3.05 -7.44
C LEU A 95 9.21 -4.34 -8.00
N VAL A 96 10.27 -4.82 -7.36
CA VAL A 96 10.90 -6.12 -7.63
C VAL A 96 10.56 -7.07 -6.49
N ILE A 97 10.00 -8.24 -6.82
CA ILE A 97 9.50 -9.19 -5.83
C ILE A 97 10.28 -10.50 -5.92
N GLY A 98 10.98 -10.84 -4.84
CA GLY A 98 11.47 -12.20 -4.63
C GLY A 98 10.36 -13.10 -4.09
N TRP A 99 10.14 -14.25 -4.74
CA TRP A 99 9.05 -15.18 -4.37
C TRP A 99 9.58 -16.56 -3.90
N PRO A 100 10.19 -16.67 -2.71
CA PRO A 100 10.77 -17.91 -2.19
C PRO A 100 9.69 -18.87 -1.66
N GLN A 101 8.91 -19.47 -2.56
CA GLN A 101 7.80 -20.36 -2.22
C GLN A 101 8.28 -21.61 -1.46
N LYS A 102 7.56 -21.96 -0.38
CA LYS A 102 7.76 -23.21 0.37
C LYS A 102 6.82 -24.31 -0.15
N THR A 103 7.31 -25.54 -0.24
CA THR A 103 6.53 -26.72 -0.64
C THR A 103 6.34 -27.68 0.53
N GLY A 104 5.41 -28.64 0.40
CA GLY A 104 5.21 -29.70 1.40
C GLY A 104 4.34 -29.37 2.62
N LEU A 105 3.71 -28.18 2.67
CA LEU A 105 2.94 -27.72 3.84
C LEU A 105 1.43 -28.02 3.78
N GLN A 106 0.96 -28.89 2.88
CA GLN A 106 -0.47 -29.02 2.57
C GLN A 106 -1.33 -29.43 3.79
N ASP A 107 -0.89 -30.39 4.59
CA ASP A 107 -1.65 -30.83 5.76
C ASP A 107 -1.61 -29.81 6.91
N GLU A 108 -0.47 -29.12 7.09
CA GLU A 108 -0.36 -27.99 8.03
C GLU A 108 -1.28 -26.82 7.63
N LEU A 109 -1.34 -26.51 6.33
CA LEU A 109 -2.19 -25.45 5.79
C LEU A 109 -3.68 -25.75 5.99
N LYS A 110 -4.11 -27.01 5.88
CA LYS A 110 -5.51 -27.39 6.19
C LYS A 110 -5.86 -27.09 7.64
N LYS A 111 -4.99 -27.49 8.58
CA LYS A 111 -5.20 -27.23 10.01
C LYS A 111 -5.17 -25.72 10.31
N LEU A 112 -4.23 -25.00 9.72
CA LEU A 112 -4.10 -23.55 9.87
C LEU A 112 -5.32 -22.80 9.30
N CYS A 113 -5.87 -23.27 8.18
CA CYS A 113 -7.08 -22.68 7.57
C CYS A 113 -8.27 -22.71 8.55
N GLU A 114 -8.51 -23.85 9.18
CA GLU A 114 -9.61 -23.98 10.15
C GLU A 114 -9.37 -23.16 11.43
N ASP A 115 -8.11 -23.10 11.90
CA ASP A 115 -7.74 -22.25 13.04
C ASP A 115 -7.97 -20.75 12.76
N ILE A 116 -7.55 -20.26 11.58
CA ILE A 116 -7.75 -18.87 11.18
C ILE A 116 -9.24 -18.55 11.06
N LYS A 117 -10.03 -19.41 10.39
CA LYS A 117 -11.49 -19.20 10.25
C LYS A 117 -12.21 -19.09 11.60
N SER A 118 -11.76 -19.83 12.62
CA SER A 118 -12.39 -19.78 13.94
C SER A 118 -12.17 -18.45 14.69
N LYS A 119 -11.23 -17.63 14.23
CA LYS A 119 -10.81 -16.36 14.85
C LYS A 119 -11.22 -15.13 14.05
N LEU A 120 -11.69 -15.31 12.82
CA LEU A 120 -12.30 -14.26 11.98
C LEU A 120 -13.78 -14.13 12.34
#